data_AF-A0A356F420-F1
#
_entry.id   AF-A0A356F420-F1
#
_cell.length_a   1.000
_cell.length_b   1.000
_cell.length_c   1.000
_cell.angle_alpha   90.00
_cell.angle_beta   90.00
_cell.angle_gamma   90.00
#
_symmetry.space_group_name_H-M   'P 1'
#
loop_
_entity.id
_entity.type
_entity.pdbx_description
1 polymer ?
#
loop_
_entity_poly.entity_id
_entity_poly.type
_entity_poly.pdbx_seq_one_letter_code
_entity_poly.pdbx_strand_id
1 'polypeptide(L)'
;AGPAFNYLFAIVAFIGIFYSYGKIVYPSVVGAVVEGEAADLAGIKPGDTIVSINGNKTPDFQAIGNEITLSTSDEVSVDVERPLTFKLFTSEIENPCSVCENKKEKILGLMSLPAPADEKTGELLPSPAVVGNVMSGSSAEQAGFLSGDMLDSVNGVKLNDFTQLKDYVSAHVDDEFEIKVRRPLHLTAVLRETKFDSGDGKLEKRRMLGIQSTAGIVFSHRNMTFANAVKSGFGEAWDVTVTTLRAVGQMITGQRGGQDVGGIIRIAEMSGDVSKSGGLIGFIYFMALLSVNLGLINILPIPVLDGGHVVIYLCEMVIRRELKPRVKDYIFKFGLFIILAIMVLATWNDMVHLFNRWFD
;
A
#
# COMPACT_ATOMS: atom_id res chain seq x y z
N ALA A 1 -5.72 -31.20 12.73
CA ALA A 1 -5.85 -30.21 11.65
C ALA A 1 -4.57 -29.40 11.65
N GLY A 2 -3.75 -29.53 10.60
CA GLY A 2 -2.43 -28.88 10.55
C GLY A 2 -2.50 -27.49 9.89
N PRO A 3 -1.43 -26.68 10.01
CA PRO A 3 -1.34 -25.35 9.40
C PRO A 3 -1.66 -25.33 7.90
N ALA A 4 -1.24 -26.37 7.17
CA ALA A 4 -1.50 -26.52 5.75
C ALA A 4 -3.00 -26.54 5.42
N PHE A 5 -3.82 -27.18 6.26
CA PHE A 5 -5.28 -27.21 6.06
C PHE A 5 -5.94 -25.86 6.36
N ASN A 6 -5.42 -25.11 7.33
CA ASN A 6 -5.90 -23.77 7.63
C ASN A 6 -5.63 -22.82 6.45
N TYR A 7 -4.40 -22.81 5.93
CA TYR A 7 -4.07 -22.05 4.73
C TYR A 7 -4.87 -22.51 3.51
N LEU A 8 -5.03 -23.82 3.33
CA LEU A 8 -5.82 -24.37 2.22
C LEU A 8 -7.26 -23.89 2.28
N PHE A 9 -7.91 -23.98 3.44
CA PHE A 9 -9.28 -23.48 3.62
C PHE A 9 -9.36 -21.99 3.30
N ALA A 10 -8.47 -21.17 3.88
CA ALA A 10 -8.48 -19.73 3.66
C ALA A 10 -8.31 -19.36 2.18
N ILE A 11 -7.31 -19.96 1.50
CA ILE A 11 -7.03 -19.71 0.09
C ILE A 11 -8.24 -20.12 -0.76
N VAL A 12 -8.82 -21.29 -0.52
CA VAL A 12 -10.01 -21.75 -1.26
C VAL A 12 -11.20 -20.82 -1.03
N ALA A 13 -11.42 -20.37 0.21
CA ALA A 13 -12.48 -19.44 0.55
C ALA A 13 -12.29 -18.08 -0.15
N PHE A 14 -11.08 -17.50 -0.12
CA PHE A 14 -10.78 -16.26 -0.84
C PHE A 14 -10.95 -16.41 -2.35
N ILE A 15 -10.45 -17.50 -2.94
CA ILE A 15 -10.63 -17.77 -4.38
C ILE A 15 -12.11 -17.86 -4.73
N GLY A 16 -12.90 -18.60 -3.95
CA GLY A 16 -14.34 -18.73 -4.15
C GLY A 16 -15.06 -17.39 -4.09
N ILE A 17 -14.76 -16.58 -3.07
CA ILE A 17 -15.32 -15.24 -2.91
C ILE A 17 -14.95 -14.35 -4.10
N PHE A 18 -13.65 -14.27 -4.44
CA PHE A 18 -13.18 -13.38 -5.50
C PHE A 18 -13.63 -13.82 -6.90
N TYR A 19 -13.76 -15.13 -7.14
CA TYR A 19 -14.28 -15.64 -8.39
C TYR A 19 -15.78 -15.38 -8.55
N SER A 20 -16.57 -15.60 -7.50
CA SER A 20 -18.03 -15.45 -7.55
C SER A 20 -18.51 -14.00 -7.45
N TYR A 21 -17.84 -13.18 -6.63
CA TYR A 21 -18.30 -11.83 -6.29
C TYR A 21 -17.31 -10.73 -6.75
N GLY A 22 -16.17 -11.12 -7.33
CA GLY A 22 -15.09 -10.18 -7.61
C GLY A 22 -14.36 -9.75 -6.34
N LYS A 23 -13.33 -8.92 -6.51
CA LYS A 23 -12.70 -8.18 -5.42
C LYS A 23 -13.09 -6.71 -5.55
N ILE A 24 -13.59 -6.12 -4.46
CA ILE A 24 -13.80 -4.68 -4.36
C ILE A 24 -12.43 -4.07 -4.08
N VAL A 25 -11.93 -3.25 -5.00
CA VAL A 25 -10.66 -2.55 -4.86
C VAL A 25 -10.93 -1.06 -4.92
N TYR A 26 -10.52 -0.35 -3.87
CA TYR A 26 -10.52 1.10 -3.83
C TYR A 26 -9.14 1.59 -4.27
N PRO A 27 -8.99 2.11 -5.50
CA PRO A 27 -7.68 2.50 -6.01
C PRO A 27 -7.07 3.58 -5.11
N SER A 28 -5.74 3.60 -4.97
CA SER A 28 -5.00 4.56 -4.12
C SER A 28 -5.04 6.02 -4.59
N VAL A 29 -6.07 6.40 -5.35
CA VAL A 29 -6.35 7.74 -5.83
C VAL A 29 -7.20 8.50 -4.82
N VAL A 30 -6.66 9.60 -4.32
CA VAL A 30 -7.29 10.51 -3.36
C VAL A 30 -8.49 11.19 -4.03
N GLY A 31 -9.70 10.89 -3.55
CA GLY A 31 -10.93 11.53 -4.00
C GLY A 31 -11.23 12.83 -3.25
N ALA A 32 -10.99 12.83 -1.93
CA ALA A 32 -11.13 14.00 -1.10
C ALA A 32 -10.09 13.99 0.03
N VAL A 33 -9.78 15.19 0.52
CA VAL A 33 -8.90 15.42 1.66
C VAL A 33 -9.71 16.15 2.71
N VAL A 34 -9.60 15.72 3.97
CA VAL A 34 -10.30 16.35 5.09
C VAL A 34 -9.50 17.58 5.53
N GLU A 35 -10.14 18.74 5.52
CA GLU A 35 -9.52 20.03 5.87
C GLU A 35 -8.95 20.01 7.30
N GLY A 36 -7.73 20.51 7.46
CA GLY A 36 -7.03 20.56 8.75
C GLY A 36 -6.45 19.24 9.24
N GLU A 37 -6.60 18.14 8.49
CA GLU A 37 -6.01 16.84 8.81
C GLU A 37 -4.59 16.66 8.25
N ALA A 38 -3.94 15.55 8.60
CA ALA A 38 -2.56 15.26 8.26
C ALA A 38 -2.24 15.39 6.77
N ALA A 39 -3.10 14.88 5.89
CA ALA A 39 -2.96 14.94 4.44
C ALA A 39 -3.06 16.36 3.89
N ASP A 40 -4.02 17.15 4.39
CA ASP A 40 -4.21 18.55 3.98
C ASP A 40 -2.95 19.37 4.30
N LEU A 41 -2.46 19.22 5.53
CA LEU A 41 -1.26 19.90 6.00
C LEU A 41 0.03 19.44 5.31
N ALA A 42 0.09 18.17 4.92
CA ALA A 42 1.17 17.62 4.10
C ALA A 42 1.10 18.08 2.64
N GLY A 43 0.01 18.75 2.24
CA GLY A 43 -0.20 19.25 0.89
C GLY A 43 -0.65 18.18 -0.11
N ILE A 44 -1.21 17.06 0.35
CA ILE A 44 -1.91 16.06 -0.49
C ILE A 44 -3.19 16.70 -1.04
N LYS A 45 -3.51 16.44 -2.30
CA LYS A 45 -4.65 17.03 -3.01
C LYS A 45 -5.55 15.96 -3.63
N PRO A 46 -6.84 16.25 -3.86
CA PRO A 46 -7.69 15.40 -4.69
C PRO A 46 -7.05 15.16 -6.06
N GLY A 47 -7.12 13.91 -6.55
CA GLY A 47 -6.48 13.43 -7.77
C GLY A 47 -5.09 12.83 -7.56
N ASP A 48 -4.43 13.11 -6.43
CA ASP A 48 -3.15 12.49 -6.08
C ASP A 48 -3.28 10.96 -5.99
N THR A 49 -2.29 10.24 -6.50
CA THR A 49 -2.18 8.78 -6.33
C THR A 49 -1.13 8.48 -5.29
N ILE A 50 -1.49 7.83 -4.20
CA ILE A 50 -0.53 7.41 -3.16
C ILE A 50 0.15 6.13 -3.63
N VAL A 51 1.46 6.23 -3.86
CA VAL A 51 2.29 5.15 -4.39
C VAL A 51 2.85 4.30 -3.25
N SER A 52 3.30 4.96 -2.19
CA SER A 52 3.95 4.30 -1.06
C SER A 52 3.78 5.10 0.24
N ILE A 53 3.76 4.38 1.37
CA ILE A 53 3.83 4.96 2.72
C ILE A 53 4.99 4.27 3.45
N ASN A 54 5.92 5.06 3.99
CA ASN A 54 7.13 4.58 4.66
C ASN A 54 7.95 3.59 3.80
N GLY A 55 7.93 3.78 2.48
CA GLY A 55 8.59 2.90 1.49
C GLY A 55 7.83 1.62 1.15
N ASN A 56 6.71 1.35 1.81
CA ASN A 56 5.85 0.21 1.51
C ASN A 56 4.81 0.60 0.45
N LYS A 57 4.67 -0.24 -0.60
CA LYS A 57 3.74 0.04 -1.70
C LYS A 57 2.29 -0.01 -1.23
N THR A 58 1.49 0.93 -1.73
CA THR A 58 0.06 1.05 -1.40
C THR A 58 -0.79 1.02 -2.66
N PRO A 59 -1.05 -0.18 -3.24
CA PRO A 59 -1.81 -0.29 -4.51
C PRO A 59 -3.29 0.10 -4.38
N ASP A 60 -3.83 0.10 -3.16
CA ASP A 60 -5.22 0.41 -2.87
C ASP A 60 -5.36 1.06 -1.47
N PHE A 61 -6.56 1.56 -1.16
CA PHE A 61 -6.85 2.19 0.14
C PHE A 61 -6.79 1.22 1.32
N GLN A 62 -6.97 -0.08 1.10
CA GLN A 62 -6.81 -1.07 2.16
C GLN A 62 -5.34 -1.13 2.57
N ALA A 63 -4.41 -1.18 1.61
CA ALA A 63 -2.98 -1.12 1.87
C ALA A 63 -2.56 0.19 2.55
N ILE A 64 -3.11 1.35 2.14
CA ILE A 64 -2.90 2.63 2.83
C ILE A 64 -3.34 2.52 4.30
N GLY A 65 -4.58 2.07 4.55
CA GLY A 65 -5.11 1.93 5.91
C GLY A 65 -4.28 0.99 6.78
N ASN A 66 -3.78 -0.10 6.20
CA ASN A 66 -2.87 -1.03 6.87
C ASN A 66 -1.54 -0.36 7.25
N GLU A 67 -0.92 0.37 6.33
CA GLU A 67 0.35 1.06 6.60
C GLU A 67 0.20 2.15 7.68
N ILE A 68 -0.90 2.91 7.67
CA ILE A 68 -1.21 3.89 8.72
C ILE A 68 -1.43 3.19 10.07
N THR A 69 -2.17 2.08 10.09
CA THR A 69 -2.46 1.30 11.32
C THR A 69 -1.22 0.58 11.87
N LEU A 70 -0.28 0.24 11.00
CA LEU A 70 1.00 -0.37 11.36
C LEU A 70 2.08 0.68 11.64
N SER A 71 1.82 1.97 11.42
CA SER A 71 2.78 3.03 11.72
C SER A 71 2.98 3.13 13.24
N THR A 72 4.24 3.09 13.65
CA THR A 72 4.67 3.27 15.04
C THR A 72 5.12 4.71 15.32
N SER A 73 5.22 5.53 14.26
CA SER A 73 5.53 6.95 14.28
C SER A 73 4.29 7.78 13.99
N ASP A 74 4.21 8.98 14.58
CA ASP A 74 3.21 9.98 14.23
C ASP A 74 3.52 10.63 12.88
N GLU A 75 4.80 10.64 12.47
CA GLU A 75 5.21 11.10 11.15
C GLU A 75 5.29 9.91 10.18
N VAL A 76 4.62 10.05 9.03
CA VAL A 76 4.70 9.10 7.92
C VAL A 76 5.24 9.78 6.68
N SER A 77 6.12 9.07 5.98
CA SER A 77 6.60 9.45 4.66
C SER A 77 5.60 8.96 3.62
N VAL A 78 5.11 9.83 2.75
CA VAL A 78 4.10 9.52 1.74
C VAL A 78 4.65 9.88 0.36
N ASP A 79 4.81 8.88 -0.49
CA ASP A 79 5.15 9.07 -1.90
C ASP A 79 3.87 9.19 -2.73
N VAL A 80 3.76 10.29 -3.48
CA VAL A 80 2.56 10.66 -4.23
C VAL A 80 2.90 10.94 -5.69
N GLU A 81 2.09 10.43 -6.61
CA GLU A 81 2.05 10.88 -8.01
C GLU A 81 0.87 11.84 -8.20
N ARG A 82 1.19 13.11 -8.47
CA ARG A 82 0.19 14.16 -8.72
C ARG A 82 -0.06 14.34 -10.22
N PRO A 83 -1.28 14.12 -10.72
CA PRO A 83 -1.62 14.46 -12.09
C PRO A 83 -1.74 15.99 -12.24
N LEU A 84 -1.08 16.56 -13.24
CA LEU A 84 -1.12 17.98 -13.57
C LEU A 84 -1.40 18.15 -15.06
N THR A 85 -2.17 19.19 -15.39
CA THR A 85 -2.42 19.61 -16.77
C THR A 85 -1.94 21.03 -16.92
N PHE A 86 -1.03 21.26 -17.86
CA PHE A 86 -0.47 22.56 -18.16
C PHE A 86 -0.85 22.99 -19.57
N LYS A 87 -1.08 24.27 -19.75
CA LYS A 87 -1.26 24.91 -21.05
C LYS A 87 -0.01 25.70 -21.37
N LEU A 88 0.61 25.42 -22.50
CA LEU A 88 1.87 26.02 -22.92
C LEU A 88 1.72 26.69 -24.27
N PHE A 89 2.55 27.72 -24.47
CA PHE A 89 2.74 28.38 -25.75
C PHE A 89 4.19 28.21 -26.19
N THR A 90 4.43 28.21 -27.49
CA THR A 90 5.79 28.24 -28.01
C THR A 90 6.40 29.63 -27.82
N SER A 91 7.66 29.64 -27.42
CA SER A 91 8.51 30.83 -27.36
C SER A 91 9.59 30.73 -28.43
N GLU A 92 9.86 31.82 -29.14
CA GLU A 92 10.99 31.88 -30.07
C GLU A 92 12.27 32.08 -29.27
N ILE A 93 13.20 31.14 -29.42
CA ILE A 93 14.59 31.36 -29.04
C ILE A 93 15.44 31.53 -30.29
N GLU A 94 16.41 32.43 -30.18
CA GLU A 94 17.46 32.55 -31.18
C GLU A 94 18.55 31.54 -30.80
N ASN A 95 18.79 30.55 -31.65
CA ASN A 95 19.85 29.58 -31.44
C ASN A 95 21.12 30.08 -32.17
N PRO A 96 22.08 30.69 -31.45
CA PRO A 96 23.26 31.28 -32.09
C PRO A 96 24.12 30.16 -32.68
N CYS A 97 24.24 30.16 -34.00
CA CYS A 97 25.06 29.20 -34.72
C CYS A 97 26.36 29.86 -35.15
N SER A 98 27.50 29.27 -34.79
CA SER A 98 28.82 29.82 -35.16
C SER A 98 29.20 29.57 -36.63
N VAL A 99 28.47 28.68 -37.33
CA VAL A 99 28.82 28.20 -38.69
C VAL A 99 27.66 28.40 -39.68
N CYS A 100 26.47 28.76 -39.21
CA CYS A 100 25.25 28.88 -39.98
C CYS A 100 24.45 30.12 -39.56
N GLU A 101 23.45 30.50 -40.34
CA GLU A 101 22.56 31.61 -39.97
C GLU A 101 21.78 31.25 -38.70
N ASN A 102 21.64 32.22 -37.79
CA ASN A 102 20.91 32.04 -36.54
C ASN A 102 19.51 31.52 -36.85
N LYS A 103 19.21 30.33 -36.35
CA LYS A 103 17.90 29.72 -36.56
C LYS A 103 17.00 30.12 -35.40
N LYS A 104 15.88 30.77 -35.72
CA LYS A 104 14.79 30.97 -34.77
C LYS A 104 14.06 29.65 -34.61
N GLU A 105 14.08 29.09 -33.41
CA GLU A 105 13.38 27.85 -33.09
C GLU A 105 12.29 28.13 -32.06
N LYS A 106 11.09 27.62 -32.34
CA LYS A 106 9.97 27.66 -31.41
C LYS A 106 10.09 26.51 -30.43
N ILE A 107 10.18 26.83 -29.14
CA ILE A 107 10.36 25.85 -28.07
C ILE A 107 9.36 26.08 -26.93
N LEU A 108 9.09 25.00 -26.18
CA LEU A 108 8.35 25.09 -24.91
C LEU A 108 9.25 25.45 -23.73
N GLY A 109 10.56 25.21 -23.84
CA GLY A 109 11.52 25.37 -22.72
C GLY A 109 11.69 24.13 -21.85
N LEU A 110 11.31 22.96 -22.34
CA LEU A 110 11.54 21.67 -21.68
C LEU A 110 12.78 20.99 -22.27
N MET A 111 13.63 20.45 -21.41
CA MET A 111 14.78 19.63 -21.79
C MET A 111 14.59 18.20 -21.29
N SER A 112 15.02 17.21 -22.08
CA SER A 112 14.97 15.80 -21.70
C SER A 112 16.12 15.43 -20.76
N LEU A 113 15.94 14.34 -20.02
CA LEU A 113 17.09 13.59 -19.52
C LEU A 113 17.89 13.01 -20.70
N PRO A 114 19.19 12.76 -20.55
CA PRO A 114 20.00 12.13 -21.59
C PRO A 114 19.44 10.75 -21.93
N ALA A 115 19.48 10.41 -23.22
CA ALA A 115 19.16 9.08 -23.71
C ALA A 115 20.08 8.03 -23.05
N PRO A 116 19.53 7.00 -22.37
CA PRO A 116 20.34 5.92 -21.85
C PRO A 116 20.87 5.06 -23.01
N ALA A 117 22.02 4.41 -22.81
CA ALA A 117 22.54 3.41 -23.74
C ALA A 117 22.13 2.01 -23.27
N ASP A 118 21.76 1.13 -24.20
CA ASP A 118 21.56 -0.29 -23.93
C ASP A 118 22.89 -0.90 -23.46
N GLU A 119 22.89 -1.53 -22.28
CA GLU A 119 24.11 -2.05 -21.64
C GLU A 119 24.78 -3.18 -22.45
N LYS A 120 24.04 -3.88 -23.32
CA LYS A 120 24.55 -5.03 -24.08
C LYS A 120 24.99 -4.63 -25.49
N THR A 121 24.25 -3.75 -26.14
CA THR A 121 24.52 -3.37 -27.54
C THR A 121 25.23 -2.03 -27.67
N GLY A 122 25.19 -1.18 -26.62
CA GLY A 122 25.69 0.19 -26.66
C GLY A 122 24.82 1.14 -27.48
N GLU A 123 23.66 0.68 -27.96
CA GLU A 123 22.74 1.45 -28.77
C GLU A 123 22.00 2.50 -27.91
N LEU A 124 21.82 3.71 -28.43
CA LEU A 124 21.11 4.76 -27.73
C LEU A 124 19.60 4.45 -27.73
N LEU A 125 19.01 4.35 -26.54
CA LEU A 125 17.57 4.19 -26.37
C LEU A 125 16.85 5.55 -26.44
N PRO A 126 15.54 5.59 -26.73
CA PRO A 126 14.78 6.83 -26.68
C PRO A 126 14.91 7.51 -25.31
N SER A 127 15.03 8.85 -25.32
CA SER A 127 15.08 9.61 -24.08
C SER A 127 13.78 9.44 -23.31
N PRO A 128 13.82 9.17 -21.99
CA PRO A 128 12.60 8.91 -21.23
C PRO A 128 11.67 10.12 -21.29
N ALA A 129 10.36 9.88 -21.25
CA ALA A 129 9.32 10.91 -21.17
C ALA A 129 9.32 11.62 -19.80
N VAL A 130 10.44 12.21 -19.43
CA VAL A 130 10.68 12.88 -18.14
C VAL A 130 11.40 14.19 -18.41
N VAL A 131 10.92 15.25 -17.79
CA VAL A 131 11.55 16.56 -17.84
C VAL A 131 12.86 16.52 -17.05
N GLY A 132 13.99 16.70 -17.74
CA GLY A 132 15.30 16.77 -17.11
C GLY A 132 15.65 18.17 -16.62
N ASN A 133 15.29 19.21 -17.38
CA ASN A 133 15.48 20.60 -16.97
C ASN A 133 14.40 21.50 -17.59
N VAL A 134 14.13 22.63 -16.94
CA VAL A 134 13.20 23.66 -17.40
C VAL A 134 13.98 24.96 -17.60
N MET A 135 13.92 25.50 -18.81
CA MET A 135 14.64 26.71 -19.17
C MET A 135 14.04 27.94 -18.47
N SER A 136 14.90 28.77 -17.88
CA SER A 136 14.48 30.03 -17.26
C SER A 136 13.88 31.01 -18.28
N GLY A 137 12.82 31.70 -17.89
CA GLY A 137 12.04 32.63 -18.71
C GLY A 137 11.10 31.97 -19.72
N SER A 138 11.11 30.63 -19.84
CA SER A 138 10.31 29.91 -20.83
C SER A 138 8.83 29.78 -20.45
N SER A 139 7.99 29.41 -21.42
CA SER A 139 6.57 29.09 -21.16
C SER A 139 6.43 27.92 -20.19
N ALA A 140 7.32 26.92 -20.24
CA ALA A 140 7.32 25.79 -19.32
C ALA A 140 7.57 26.21 -17.87
N GLU A 141 8.53 27.11 -17.62
CA GLU A 141 8.79 27.65 -16.29
C GLU A 141 7.58 28.43 -15.76
N GLN A 142 7.00 29.30 -16.59
CA GLN A 142 5.82 30.10 -16.22
C GLN A 142 4.58 29.25 -15.91
N ALA A 143 4.40 28.14 -16.62
CA ALA A 143 3.34 27.18 -16.34
C ALA A 143 3.59 26.37 -15.06
N GLY A 144 4.81 26.38 -14.51
CA GLY A 144 5.18 25.71 -13.28
C GLY A 144 5.65 24.27 -13.45
N PHE A 145 6.20 23.91 -14.62
CA PHE A 145 6.91 22.65 -14.80
C PHE A 145 8.13 22.57 -13.88
N LEU A 146 8.44 21.36 -13.44
CA LEU A 146 9.61 21.07 -12.63
C LEU A 146 10.41 19.92 -13.26
N SER A 147 11.72 19.89 -12.96
CA SER A 147 12.54 18.72 -13.23
C SER A 147 11.96 17.51 -12.51
N GLY A 148 11.90 16.37 -13.21
CA GLY A 148 11.30 15.13 -12.71
C GLY A 148 9.82 14.95 -13.07
N ASP A 149 9.15 15.95 -13.65
CA ASP A 149 7.79 15.79 -14.18
C ASP A 149 7.79 14.71 -15.27
N MET A 150 6.94 13.70 -15.12
CA MET A 150 6.79 12.62 -16.08
C MET A 150 5.73 12.99 -17.11
N LEU A 151 6.13 13.12 -18.37
CA LEU A 151 5.26 13.49 -19.48
C LEU A 151 4.29 12.34 -19.78
N ASP A 152 3.00 12.64 -19.81
CA ASP A 152 1.94 11.64 -20.05
C ASP A 152 1.35 11.76 -21.45
N SER A 153 0.92 12.96 -21.83
CA SER A 153 0.36 13.25 -23.15
C SER A 153 0.46 14.72 -23.52
N VAL A 154 0.42 15.02 -24.83
CA VAL A 154 0.31 16.36 -25.41
C VAL A 154 -0.92 16.41 -26.32
N ASN A 155 -1.85 17.33 -26.07
CA ASN A 155 -3.12 17.46 -26.80
C ASN A 155 -3.88 16.11 -26.96
N GLY A 156 -3.80 15.25 -25.95
CA GLY A 156 -4.41 13.92 -25.94
C GLY A 156 -3.58 12.82 -26.62
N VAL A 157 -2.47 13.14 -27.28
CA VAL A 157 -1.53 12.15 -27.85
C VAL A 157 -0.61 11.64 -26.75
N LYS A 158 -0.60 10.33 -26.52
CA LYS A 158 0.26 9.68 -25.52
C LYS A 158 1.73 9.86 -25.88
N LEU A 159 2.54 10.20 -24.89
CA LEU A 159 3.99 10.30 -25.00
C LEU A 159 4.64 9.10 -24.29
N ASN A 160 5.48 8.37 -25.00
CA ASN A 160 6.29 7.26 -24.45
C ASN A 160 7.74 7.68 -24.20
N ASP A 161 8.22 8.64 -24.98
CA ASP A 161 9.56 9.19 -24.92
C ASP A 161 9.54 10.71 -25.16
N PHE A 162 10.63 11.38 -24.82
CA PHE A 162 10.72 12.83 -24.97
C PHE A 162 10.82 13.26 -26.44
N THR A 163 11.38 12.41 -27.31
CA THR A 163 11.54 12.71 -28.73
C THR A 163 10.18 12.94 -29.38
N GLN A 164 9.17 12.15 -29.01
CA GLN A 164 7.79 12.34 -29.48
C GLN A 164 7.22 13.72 -29.13
N LEU A 165 7.53 14.29 -27.97
CA LEU A 165 7.11 15.64 -27.62
C LEU A 165 7.78 16.67 -28.52
N LYS A 166 9.10 16.54 -28.72
CA LYS A 166 9.87 17.43 -29.60
C LYS A 166 9.32 17.40 -31.03
N ASP A 167 9.08 16.22 -31.57
CA ASP A 167 8.56 16.02 -32.92
C ASP A 167 7.15 16.60 -33.05
N TYR A 168 6.29 16.37 -32.05
CA TYR A 168 4.93 16.91 -32.02
C TYR A 168 4.93 18.45 -32.02
N VAL A 169 5.72 19.08 -31.15
CA VAL A 169 5.81 20.55 -31.05
C VAL A 169 6.40 21.16 -32.33
N SER A 170 7.44 20.52 -32.90
CA SER A 170 8.07 20.99 -34.14
C SER A 170 7.10 20.96 -35.33
N ALA A 171 6.12 20.07 -35.32
CA ALA A 171 5.09 19.95 -36.35
C ALA A 171 3.89 20.90 -36.17
N HIS A 172 3.68 21.46 -34.96
CA HIS A 172 2.48 22.24 -34.61
C HIS A 172 2.84 23.64 -34.08
N VAL A 173 3.41 24.46 -34.95
CA VAL A 173 4.20 25.65 -34.59
C VAL A 173 3.36 26.82 -34.02
N ASP A 174 2.04 26.82 -34.17
CA ASP A 174 1.16 27.97 -33.82
C ASP A 174 0.09 27.66 -32.76
N ASP A 175 0.22 26.54 -32.04
CA ASP A 175 -0.83 26.04 -31.14
C ASP A 175 -0.56 26.28 -29.64
N GLU A 176 -1.64 26.40 -28.89
CA GLU A 176 -1.66 26.15 -27.46
C GLU A 176 -1.52 24.63 -27.23
N PHE A 177 -0.56 24.23 -26.40
CA PHE A 177 -0.31 22.83 -26.07
C PHE A 177 -0.83 22.51 -24.66
N GLU A 178 -1.83 21.64 -24.58
CA GLU A 178 -2.23 21.00 -23.34
C GLU A 178 -1.31 19.80 -23.07
N ILE A 179 -0.42 19.92 -22.09
CA ILE A 179 0.46 18.83 -21.66
C ILE A 179 -0.01 18.30 -20.32
N LYS A 180 -0.26 16.98 -20.26
CA LYS A 180 -0.54 16.26 -19.03
C LYS A 180 0.74 15.61 -18.53
N VAL A 181 0.99 15.74 -17.24
CA VAL A 181 2.14 15.14 -16.56
C VAL A 181 1.75 14.48 -15.25
N ARG A 182 2.63 13.60 -14.76
CA ARG A 182 2.60 13.06 -13.40
C ARG A 182 3.82 13.56 -12.64
N ARG A 183 3.61 14.28 -11.55
CA ARG A 183 4.67 14.82 -10.70
C ARG A 183 4.89 13.90 -9.50
N PRO A 184 6.05 13.26 -9.36
CA PRO A 184 6.39 12.54 -8.14
C PRO A 184 6.67 13.54 -7.01
N LEU A 185 6.06 13.33 -5.85
CA LEU A 185 6.21 14.14 -4.65
C LEU A 185 6.52 13.24 -3.47
N HIS A 186 7.51 13.63 -2.67
CA HIS A 186 7.81 13.02 -1.40
C HIS A 186 7.32 13.96 -0.29
N LEU A 187 6.28 13.56 0.42
CA LEU A 187 5.61 14.37 1.43
C LEU A 187 5.78 13.73 2.81
N THR A 188 5.84 14.56 3.84
CA THR A 188 5.81 14.11 5.24
C THR A 188 4.49 14.53 5.84
N ALA A 189 3.70 13.56 6.30
CA ALA A 189 2.43 13.80 6.96
C ALA A 189 2.52 13.45 8.44
N VAL A 190 2.06 14.35 9.30
CA VAL A 190 1.98 14.12 10.74
C VAL A 190 0.56 13.68 11.07
N LEU A 191 0.39 12.39 11.36
CA LEU A 191 -0.89 11.76 11.69
C LEU A 191 -1.55 12.48 12.87
N ARG A 192 -2.86 12.69 12.76
CA ARG A 192 -3.66 13.32 13.80
C ARG A 192 -4.67 12.35 14.37
N GLU A 193 -4.90 12.44 15.67
CA GLU A 193 -6.00 11.73 16.31
C GLU A 193 -7.30 12.47 16.05
N THR A 194 -8.22 11.78 15.40
CA THR A 194 -9.54 12.34 15.12
C THR A 194 -10.62 11.34 15.53
N LYS A 195 -11.76 11.89 15.93
CA LYS A 195 -12.94 11.11 16.29
C LYS A 195 -13.64 10.65 15.01
N PHE A 196 -13.71 9.34 14.82
CA PHE A 196 -14.39 8.69 13.71
C PHE A 196 -15.69 8.08 14.22
N ASP A 197 -16.80 8.33 13.53
CA ASP A 197 -18.08 7.67 13.82
C ASP A 197 -18.05 6.27 13.19
N SER A 198 -18.05 5.24 14.02
CA SER A 198 -18.02 3.83 13.58
C SER A 198 -19.33 3.36 12.95
N GLY A 199 -20.34 4.23 12.82
CA GLY A 199 -21.65 3.92 12.24
C GLY A 199 -22.64 3.29 13.24
N ASP A 200 -22.20 3.10 14.49
CA ASP A 200 -23.01 2.72 15.64
C ASP A 200 -23.33 3.93 16.55
N GLY A 201 -22.96 5.15 16.13
CA GLY A 201 -23.11 6.38 16.89
C GLY A 201 -22.02 6.58 17.95
N LYS A 202 -20.99 5.72 17.99
CA LYS A 202 -19.83 5.88 18.88
C LYS A 202 -18.66 6.50 18.12
N LEU A 203 -18.07 7.51 18.75
CA LEU A 203 -16.89 8.21 18.26
C LEU A 203 -15.62 7.50 18.75
N GLU A 204 -14.99 6.72 17.89
CA GLU A 204 -13.69 6.13 18.17
C GLU A 204 -12.56 7.11 17.81
N LYS A 205 -11.58 7.26 18.70
CA LYS A 205 -10.35 8.01 18.36
C LYS A 205 -9.44 7.11 17.55
N ARG A 206 -9.11 7.51 16.33
CA ARG A 206 -8.12 6.82 15.49
C ARG A 206 -7.15 7.84 14.92
N ARG A 207 -5.89 7.44 14.83
CA ARG A 207 -4.89 8.20 14.06
C ARG A 207 -5.22 8.04 12.59
N MET A 208 -5.30 9.16 11.87
CA MET A 208 -5.60 9.10 10.45
C MET A 208 -4.78 10.06 9.61
N LEU A 209 -4.67 9.69 8.34
CA LEU A 209 -4.09 10.54 7.31
C LEU A 209 -5.11 11.60 6.84
N GLY A 210 -6.42 11.34 6.94
CA GLY A 210 -7.47 12.30 6.54
C GLY A 210 -7.75 12.33 5.04
N ILE A 211 -7.70 11.18 4.37
CA ILE A 211 -8.03 11.04 2.94
C ILE A 211 -9.22 10.12 2.72
N GLN A 212 -9.95 10.37 1.64
CA GLN A 212 -11.04 9.51 1.17
C GLN A 212 -10.74 9.04 -0.24
N SER A 213 -11.09 7.79 -0.55
CA SER A 213 -10.95 7.25 -1.90
C SER A 213 -11.93 7.92 -2.85
N THR A 214 -11.55 8.04 -4.12
CA THR A 214 -12.50 8.41 -5.18
C THR A 214 -13.64 7.40 -5.19
N ALA A 215 -14.90 7.86 -5.28
CA ALA A 215 -16.11 7.03 -5.19
C ALA A 215 -16.24 5.92 -6.27
N GLY A 216 -15.24 5.74 -7.12
CA GLY A 216 -15.15 4.62 -8.05
C GLY A 216 -14.84 3.33 -7.29
N ILE A 217 -15.90 2.62 -6.87
CA ILE A 217 -15.78 1.18 -6.62
C ILE A 217 -15.38 0.56 -7.95
N VAL A 218 -14.09 0.31 -8.15
CA VAL A 218 -13.67 -0.54 -9.26
C VAL A 218 -13.98 -1.95 -8.80
N PHE A 219 -15.22 -2.38 -9.07
CA PHE A 219 -15.47 -3.79 -9.01
C PHE A 219 -14.58 -4.41 -10.07
N SER A 220 -13.61 -5.21 -9.65
CA SER A 220 -12.91 -6.12 -10.56
C SER A 220 -13.86 -7.25 -11.01
N HIS A 221 -15.18 -7.01 -11.08
CA HIS A 221 -16.20 -7.95 -11.53
C HIS A 221 -16.11 -8.20 -13.02
N ARG A 222 -15.74 -7.18 -13.81
CA ARG A 222 -15.98 -7.26 -15.25
C ARG A 222 -15.09 -8.28 -15.97
N ASN A 223 -13.99 -8.75 -15.36
CA ASN A 223 -13.09 -9.78 -15.92
C ASN A 223 -12.27 -10.54 -14.84
N MET A 224 -12.82 -10.88 -13.66
CA MET A 224 -12.08 -11.76 -12.74
C MET A 224 -12.03 -13.18 -13.29
N THR A 225 -10.99 -13.50 -14.05
CA THR A 225 -10.75 -14.87 -14.52
C THR A 225 -10.41 -15.77 -13.35
N PHE A 226 -10.63 -17.08 -13.49
CA PHE A 226 -10.25 -18.04 -12.45
C PHE A 226 -8.75 -17.91 -12.07
N ALA A 227 -7.88 -17.72 -13.06
CA ALA A 227 -6.45 -17.50 -12.82
C ALA A 227 -6.18 -16.24 -11.98
N ASN A 228 -6.87 -15.13 -12.26
CA ASN A 228 -6.75 -13.91 -11.47
C ASN A 228 -7.33 -14.08 -10.05
N ALA A 229 -8.42 -14.84 -9.89
CA ALA A 229 -8.98 -15.17 -8.58
C ALA A 229 -8.02 -16.04 -7.75
N VAL A 230 -7.39 -17.05 -8.36
CA VAL A 230 -6.32 -17.85 -7.74
C VAL A 230 -5.18 -16.94 -7.28
N LYS A 231 -4.63 -16.13 -8.18
CA LYS A 231 -3.55 -15.19 -7.85
C LYS A 231 -3.95 -14.25 -6.70
N SER A 232 -5.17 -13.73 -6.73
CA SER A 232 -5.69 -12.82 -5.71
C SER A 232 -5.91 -13.51 -4.37
N GLY A 233 -6.40 -14.75 -4.35
CA GLY A 233 -6.60 -15.52 -3.11
C GLY A 233 -5.28 -15.87 -2.42
N PHE A 234 -4.24 -16.21 -3.19
CA PHE A 234 -2.89 -16.35 -2.65
C PHE A 234 -2.31 -15.02 -2.17
N GLY A 235 -2.51 -13.94 -2.95
CA GLY A 235 -2.10 -12.59 -2.57
C GLY A 235 -2.73 -12.15 -1.25
N GLU A 236 -4.03 -12.39 -1.07
CA GLU A 236 -4.75 -12.07 0.16
C GLU A 236 -4.20 -12.83 1.37
N ALA A 237 -4.01 -14.15 1.24
CA ALA A 237 -3.43 -14.96 2.32
C ALA A 237 -2.00 -14.51 2.67
N TRP A 238 -1.22 -14.10 1.67
CA TRP A 238 0.13 -13.54 1.85
C TRP A 238 0.08 -12.19 2.57
N ASP A 239 -0.79 -11.27 2.14
CA ASP A 239 -0.91 -9.94 2.73
C ASP A 239 -1.36 -10.01 4.19
N VAL A 240 -2.34 -10.88 4.51
CA VAL A 240 -2.75 -11.17 5.89
C VAL A 240 -1.56 -11.71 6.70
N THR A 241 -0.80 -12.65 6.13
CA THR A 241 0.37 -13.25 6.80
C THR A 241 1.44 -12.20 7.12
N VAL A 242 1.83 -11.38 6.13
CA VAL A 242 2.86 -10.34 6.28
C VAL A 242 2.43 -9.28 7.29
N THR A 243 1.17 -8.84 7.21
CA THR A 243 0.61 -7.84 8.13
C THR A 243 0.61 -8.35 9.56
N THR A 244 0.16 -9.59 9.78
CA THR A 244 0.17 -10.22 11.10
C THR A 244 1.59 -10.39 11.65
N LEU A 245 2.54 -10.85 10.82
CA LEU A 245 3.95 -10.98 11.24
C LEU A 245 4.58 -9.63 11.59
N ARG A 246 4.29 -8.57 10.82
CA ARG A 246 4.78 -7.22 11.12
C ARG A 246 4.20 -6.71 12.43
N ALA A 247 2.89 -6.86 12.65
CA ALA A 247 2.24 -6.46 13.89
C ALA A 247 2.83 -7.20 15.11
N VAL A 248 3.02 -8.52 15.01
CA VAL A 248 3.67 -9.32 16.07
C VAL A 248 5.11 -8.87 16.30
N GLY A 249 5.87 -8.64 15.22
CA GLY A 249 7.24 -8.13 15.30
C GLY A 249 7.32 -6.79 16.04
N GLN A 250 6.41 -5.87 15.75
CA GLN A 250 6.32 -4.56 16.42
C GLN A 250 5.94 -4.68 17.90
N MET A 251 5.12 -5.66 18.27
CA MET A 251 4.81 -5.95 19.68
C MET A 251 6.05 -6.47 20.43
N ILE A 252 6.82 -7.37 19.80
CA ILE A 252 8.03 -7.93 20.40
C ILE A 252 9.13 -6.87 20.55
N THR A 253 9.28 -5.96 19.58
CA THR A 253 10.25 -4.86 19.65
C THR A 253 9.81 -3.70 20.56
N GLY A 254 8.60 -3.76 21.12
CA GLY A 254 8.05 -2.73 22.01
C GLY A 254 7.55 -1.48 21.28
N GLN A 255 7.48 -1.50 19.96
CA GLN A 255 6.97 -0.38 19.16
C GLN A 255 5.43 -0.32 19.13
N ARG A 256 4.76 -1.43 19.45
CA ARG A 256 3.30 -1.55 19.50
C ARG A 256 2.86 -2.08 20.86
N GLY A 257 1.89 -1.41 21.49
CA GLY A 257 1.34 -1.81 22.79
C GLY A 257 0.49 -3.09 22.70
N GLY A 258 0.44 -3.85 23.81
CA GLY A 258 -0.34 -5.09 23.91
C GLY A 258 -1.87 -4.92 23.89
N GLN A 259 -2.36 -3.67 23.94
CA GLN A 259 -3.79 -3.33 23.91
C GLN A 259 -4.49 -3.71 22.59
N ASP A 260 -3.72 -3.97 21.53
CA ASP A 260 -4.25 -4.44 20.25
C ASP A 260 -4.42 -5.96 20.18
N VAL A 261 -3.94 -6.70 21.19
CA VAL A 261 -4.09 -8.17 21.25
C VAL A 261 -5.52 -8.50 21.69
N GLY A 262 -6.37 -8.82 20.72
CA GLY A 262 -7.72 -9.30 20.96
C GLY A 262 -7.73 -10.76 21.40
N GLY A 263 -8.52 -11.07 22.43
CA GLY A 263 -8.78 -12.44 22.88
C GLY A 263 -10.02 -13.05 22.23
N ILE A 264 -10.53 -14.11 22.86
CA ILE A 264 -11.69 -14.88 22.39
C ILE A 264 -12.95 -14.01 22.38
N ILE A 265 -13.09 -13.07 23.32
CA ILE A 265 -14.29 -12.25 23.44
C ILE A 265 -14.37 -11.28 22.26
N ARG A 266 -13.25 -10.64 21.93
CA ARG A 266 -13.20 -9.72 20.79
C ARG A 266 -13.43 -10.43 19.45
N ILE A 267 -12.94 -11.66 19.30
CA ILE A 267 -13.25 -12.50 18.12
C ILE A 267 -14.75 -12.80 18.04
N ALA A 268 -15.40 -13.15 19.16
CA ALA A 268 -16.84 -13.40 19.19
C ALA A 268 -17.66 -12.16 18.85
N GLU A 269 -17.24 -10.99 19.34
CA GLU A 269 -17.86 -9.70 19.05
C GLU A 269 -17.72 -9.31 17.56
N MET A 270 -16.49 -9.31 17.03
CA MET A 270 -16.22 -9.02 15.62
C MET A 270 -16.98 -9.96 14.69
N SER A 271 -17.07 -11.24 15.05
CA SER A 271 -17.86 -12.23 14.31
C SER A 271 -19.34 -11.84 14.23
N GLY A 272 -19.91 -11.35 15.34
CA GLY A 272 -21.28 -10.84 15.39
C GLY A 272 -21.49 -9.61 14.50
N ASP A 273 -20.56 -8.66 14.54
CA ASP A 273 -20.65 -7.42 13.76
C ASP A 273 -20.47 -7.66 12.27
N VAL A 274 -19.52 -8.52 11.89
CA VAL A 274 -19.29 -8.93 10.49
C VAL A 274 -20.50 -9.72 9.95
N SER A 275 -21.12 -10.56 10.77
CA SER A 275 -22.33 -11.28 10.37
C SER A 275 -23.51 -10.34 10.07
N LYS A 276 -23.68 -9.28 10.89
CA LYS A 276 -24.74 -8.27 10.69
C LYS A 276 -24.50 -7.36 9.49
N SER A 277 -23.26 -6.90 9.30
CA SER A 277 -22.91 -5.90 8.28
C SER A 277 -22.50 -6.50 6.93
N GLY A 278 -21.77 -7.62 6.93
CA GLY A 278 -21.23 -8.28 5.73
C GLY A 278 -21.99 -9.52 5.29
N GLY A 279 -23.01 -9.96 6.04
CA GLY A 279 -23.80 -11.15 5.76
C GLY A 279 -22.96 -12.43 5.68
N LEU A 280 -23.42 -13.41 4.90
CA LEU A 280 -22.74 -14.71 4.77
C LEU A 280 -21.36 -14.58 4.11
N ILE A 281 -21.20 -13.69 3.14
CA ILE A 281 -19.93 -13.49 2.42
C ILE A 281 -18.87 -12.88 3.35
N GLY A 282 -19.24 -11.83 4.08
CA GLY A 282 -18.36 -11.22 5.08
C GLY A 282 -17.96 -12.22 6.17
N PHE A 283 -18.91 -13.06 6.61
CA PHE A 283 -18.64 -14.10 7.60
C PHE A 283 -17.63 -15.15 7.08
N ILE A 284 -17.77 -15.64 5.84
CA ILE A 284 -16.80 -16.58 5.23
C ILE A 284 -15.44 -15.92 5.07
N TYR A 285 -15.39 -14.66 4.64
CA TYR A 285 -14.14 -13.90 4.53
C TYR A 285 -13.44 -13.77 5.89
N PHE A 286 -14.19 -13.45 6.94
CA PHE A 286 -13.66 -13.38 8.31
C PHE A 286 -13.16 -14.73 8.81
N MET A 287 -13.88 -15.83 8.54
CA MET A 287 -13.39 -17.18 8.84
C MET A 287 -12.09 -17.50 8.10
N ALA A 288 -11.96 -17.10 6.84
CA ALA A 288 -10.74 -17.28 6.07
C ALA A 288 -9.57 -16.50 6.69
N LEU A 289 -9.78 -15.24 7.07
CA LEU A 289 -8.80 -14.42 7.78
C LEU A 289 -8.34 -15.08 9.09
N LEU A 290 -9.29 -15.51 9.94
CA LEU A 290 -8.97 -16.22 11.18
C LEU A 290 -8.22 -17.53 10.92
N SER A 291 -8.56 -18.23 9.84
CA SER A 291 -7.89 -19.47 9.45
C SER A 291 -6.44 -19.22 9.04
N VAL A 292 -6.14 -18.17 8.27
CA VAL A 292 -4.75 -17.76 7.99
C VAL A 292 -4.00 -17.49 9.29
N ASN A 293 -4.57 -16.70 10.19
CA ASN A 293 -3.92 -16.36 11.47
C ASN A 293 -3.68 -17.59 12.35
N LEU A 294 -4.64 -18.51 12.44
CA LEU A 294 -4.48 -19.77 13.18
C LEU A 294 -3.42 -20.68 12.52
N GLY A 295 -3.41 -20.74 11.19
CA GLY A 295 -2.36 -21.43 10.43
C GLY A 295 -0.98 -20.85 10.70
N LEU A 296 -0.86 -19.52 10.67
CA LEU A 296 0.39 -18.79 10.93
C LEU A 296 0.90 -19.04 12.34
N ILE A 297 0.05 -18.88 13.36
CA ILE A 297 0.40 -19.12 14.77
C ILE A 297 0.88 -20.56 14.95
N ASN A 298 0.24 -21.54 14.30
CA ASN A 298 0.65 -22.94 14.38
C ASN A 298 2.00 -23.23 13.70
N ILE A 299 2.49 -22.35 12.81
CA ILE A 299 3.83 -22.46 12.19
C ILE A 299 4.90 -21.79 13.04
N LEU A 300 4.55 -20.88 13.94
CA LEU A 300 5.52 -20.21 14.80
C LEU A 300 6.30 -21.22 15.65
N PRO A 301 7.57 -20.91 15.99
CA PRO A 301 8.45 -21.79 16.77
C PRO A 301 8.08 -21.79 18.27
N ILE A 302 6.79 -21.91 18.58
CA ILE A 302 6.26 -21.95 19.93
C ILE A 302 6.13 -23.42 20.34
N PRO A 303 6.76 -23.85 21.44
CA PRO A 303 6.60 -25.21 21.92
C PRO A 303 5.13 -25.51 22.21
N VAL A 304 4.70 -26.77 21.97
CA VAL A 304 3.30 -27.26 21.98
C VAL A 304 2.57 -27.11 20.65
N LEU A 305 2.94 -26.14 19.81
CA LEU A 305 2.39 -26.02 18.45
C LEU A 305 3.17 -26.87 17.43
N ASP A 306 2.59 -27.05 16.25
CA ASP A 306 3.18 -27.82 15.15
C ASP A 306 4.57 -27.27 14.74
N GLY A 307 4.72 -25.94 14.68
CA GLY A 307 5.99 -25.28 14.40
C GLY A 307 7.07 -25.53 15.46
N GLY A 308 6.69 -25.66 16.73
CA GLY A 308 7.62 -26.06 17.80
C GLY A 308 8.20 -27.46 17.58
N HIS A 309 7.41 -28.39 17.06
CA HIS A 309 7.89 -29.73 16.70
C HIS A 309 8.85 -29.67 15.51
N VAL A 310 8.55 -28.85 14.50
CA VAL A 310 9.44 -28.62 13.35
C VAL A 310 10.81 -28.13 13.83
N VAL A 311 10.86 -27.15 14.73
CA VAL A 311 12.13 -26.66 15.30
C VAL A 311 12.87 -27.75 16.07
N ILE A 312 12.16 -28.53 16.90
CA ILE A 312 12.75 -29.66 17.61
C ILE A 312 13.39 -30.65 16.63
N TYR A 313 12.68 -31.03 15.56
CA TYR A 313 13.20 -31.96 14.57
C TYR A 313 14.38 -31.39 13.78
N LEU A 314 14.36 -30.09 13.45
CA LEU A 314 15.51 -29.41 12.84
C LEU A 314 16.72 -29.43 13.78
N CYS A 315 16.54 -29.19 15.08
CA CYS A 315 17.60 -29.32 16.07
C CYS A 315 18.12 -30.76 16.15
N GLU A 316 17.24 -31.77 16.21
CA GLU A 316 17.64 -33.18 16.24
C GLU A 316 18.39 -33.60 14.97
N MET A 317 18.02 -33.04 13.81
CA MET A 317 18.71 -33.27 12.54
C MET A 317 20.14 -32.71 12.56
N VAL A 318 20.35 -31.51 13.11
CA VAL A 318 21.68 -30.90 13.26
C VAL A 318 22.51 -31.63 14.30
N ILE A 319 21.92 -31.95 15.45
CA ILE A 319 22.58 -32.63 16.58
C ILE A 319 22.75 -34.13 16.26
N ARG A 320 22.10 -34.66 15.22
CA ARG A 320 22.08 -36.07 14.78
C ARG A 320 21.73 -37.07 15.89
N ARG A 321 20.99 -36.61 16.90
CA ARG A 321 20.50 -37.42 18.02
C ARG A 321 19.20 -36.85 18.53
N GLU A 322 18.35 -37.71 19.05
CA GLU A 322 17.10 -37.31 19.69
C GLU A 322 17.39 -36.53 20.98
N LEU A 323 16.61 -35.46 21.20
CA LEU A 323 16.63 -34.74 22.46
C LEU A 323 16.08 -35.64 23.56
N LYS A 324 16.73 -35.59 24.73
CA LYS A 324 16.30 -36.35 25.91
C LYS A 324 14.83 -36.02 26.22
N PRO A 325 13.99 -37.02 26.58
CA PRO A 325 12.58 -36.79 26.88
C PRO A 325 12.32 -35.66 27.88
N ARG A 326 13.15 -35.56 28.93
CA ARG A 326 13.09 -34.47 29.91
C ARG A 326 13.24 -33.08 29.30
N VAL A 327 14.11 -32.92 28.31
CA VAL A 327 14.33 -31.63 27.63
C VAL A 327 13.09 -31.28 26.79
N LYS A 328 12.53 -32.25 26.06
CA LYS A 328 11.26 -32.06 25.33
C LYS A 328 10.13 -31.66 26.30
N ASP A 329 10.00 -32.35 27.44
CA ASP A 329 8.99 -32.02 28.46
C ASP A 329 9.14 -30.58 28.99
N TYR A 330 10.36 -30.13 29.27
CA TYR A 330 10.60 -28.75 29.71
C TYR A 330 10.25 -27.74 28.61
N ILE A 331 10.64 -28.01 27.38
CA ILE A 331 10.31 -27.19 26.20
C ILE A 331 8.79 -27.07 26.07
N PHE A 332 8.05 -28.19 26.11
CA PHE A 332 6.58 -28.19 26.04
C PHE A 332 5.92 -27.48 27.21
N LYS A 333 6.35 -27.73 28.46
CA LYS A 333 5.81 -27.03 29.63
C LYS A 333 6.04 -25.52 29.56
N PHE A 334 7.20 -25.11 29.08
CA PHE A 334 7.53 -23.69 28.89
C PHE A 334 6.67 -23.05 27.81
N GLY A 335 6.49 -23.70 26.64
CA GLY A 335 5.58 -23.19 25.61
C GLY A 335 4.13 -23.14 26.06
N LEU A 336 3.65 -24.16 26.77
CA LEU A 336 2.31 -24.17 27.36
C LEU A 336 2.12 -22.99 28.31
N PHE A 337 3.11 -22.72 29.17
CA PHE A 337 3.09 -21.58 30.08
C PHE A 337 3.01 -20.25 29.31
N ILE A 338 3.80 -20.08 28.24
CA ILE A 338 3.73 -18.88 27.39
C ILE A 338 2.35 -18.70 26.77
N ILE A 339 1.77 -19.76 26.19
CA ILE A 339 0.45 -19.71 25.56
C ILE A 339 -0.62 -19.32 26.59
N LEU A 340 -0.58 -19.92 27.79
CA LEU A 340 -1.50 -19.58 28.87
C LEU A 340 -1.32 -18.13 29.34
N ALA A 341 -0.07 -17.65 29.46
CA ALA A 341 0.21 -16.27 29.84
C ALA A 341 -0.34 -15.27 28.80
N ILE A 342 -0.15 -15.55 27.50
CA ILE A 342 -0.71 -14.73 26.41
C ILE A 342 -2.24 -14.77 26.44
N MET A 343 -2.85 -15.94 26.67
CA MET A 343 -4.30 -16.09 26.75
C MET A 343 -4.87 -15.27 27.91
N VAL A 344 -4.26 -15.32 29.09
CA VAL A 344 -4.65 -14.51 30.25
C VAL A 344 -4.50 -13.02 29.95
N LEU A 345 -3.40 -12.60 29.33
CA LEU A 345 -3.18 -11.20 28.93
C LEU A 345 -4.24 -10.74 27.92
N ALA A 346 -4.55 -11.55 26.91
CA ALA A 346 -5.56 -11.24 25.91
C ALA A 346 -6.97 -11.15 26.53
N THR A 347 -7.31 -12.07 27.43
CA THR A 347 -8.59 -12.01 28.18
C THR A 347 -8.65 -10.80 29.10
N TRP A 348 -7.55 -10.44 29.76
CA TRP A 348 -7.47 -9.22 30.56
C TRP A 348 -7.68 -7.97 29.70
N ASN A 349 -7.04 -7.91 28.55
CA ASN A 349 -7.21 -6.81 27.59
C ASN A 349 -8.66 -6.70 27.09
N ASP A 350 -9.29 -7.82 26.74
CA ASP A 350 -10.70 -7.88 26.37
C ASP A 350 -11.60 -7.35 27.51
N MET A 351 -11.32 -7.72 28.76
CA MET A 351 -12.09 -7.25 29.93
C MET A 351 -11.95 -5.74 30.16
N VAL A 352 -10.73 -5.19 30.05
CA VAL A 352 -10.49 -3.74 30.16
C VAL A 352 -11.24 -3.00 29.06
N HIS A 353 -11.20 -3.51 27.83
CA HIS A 353 -11.92 -2.93 26.70
C HIS A 353 -13.45 -2.94 26.93
N LEU A 354 -14.00 -4.07 27.37
CA LEU A 354 -15.44 -4.19 27.68
C LEU A 354 -15.86 -3.26 28.82
N PHE A 355 -15.01 -3.13 29.84
CA PHE A 355 -15.27 -2.24 30.96
C PHE A 355 -15.32 -0.78 30.48
N ASN A 356 -14.31 -0.30 29.76
CA ASN A 356 -14.30 1.06 29.22
C ASN A 356 -15.54 1.30 28.33
N ARG A 357 -15.92 0.33 27.48
CA ARG A 357 -17.11 0.45 26.62
C ARG A 357 -18.43 0.62 27.39
N TRP A 358 -18.54 0.06 28.59
CA TRP A 358 -19.75 0.12 29.43
C TRP A 358 -19.80 1.37 30.29
N PHE A 359 -18.65 1.95 30.64
CA PHE A 359 -18.54 3.04 31.62
C PHE A 359 -18.11 4.39 31.00
N ASP A 360 -17.67 4.42 29.75
CA ASP A 360 -17.52 5.62 28.89
C ASP A 360 -18.68 5.74 27.88
#